data_AF-I0WF77-F1
#
_entry.id   AF-I0WF77-F1
#
_cell.length_a   1.000
_cell.length_b   1.000
_cell.length_c   1.000
_cell.angle_alpha   90.00
_cell.angle_beta   90.00
_cell.angle_gamma   90.00
#
_symmetry.space_group_name_H-M   'P 1'
#
loop_
_entity.id
_entity.type
_entity.pdbx_description
1 polymer ?
#
loop_
_entity_poly.entity_id
_entity_poly.type
_entity_poly.pdbx_seq_one_letter_code
_entity_poly.pdbx_strand_id
1 'polypeptide(L)'
;MKYSYLYIFILLPFLACQSNHTSQEKKPTLDITVASDSVSLFGEGIISTALFERDLAINPKGTEIVYTLGDYKQSRRSLVVMRQENGEWTAPEILPFSGSKHHDIEPFYTNEGNRIYFASNRPIFNDSTRNDYNIWYTDKVGGEWAEPIALDSIINTKGDEFFPSLSDKGNLFFTATREDGIGREDIFMSQYKEGHFLAPEVLPVEINTAYYEFNAYISPKEDLLIFSSYGRKDGQGGGDLYISRKDEHGNWGESKNMGTLINSEKLDFCPFIDWENRIFYFSSERTVLNTQALKTVSDIKQLAHNPLNGFSNIYKISLDVLDNY
;
A
#
# COMPACT_ATOMS: atom_id res chain seq x y z
N MET A 1 4.27 -85.30 -29.77
CA MET A 1 3.51 -84.95 -28.54
C MET A 1 4.15 -83.70 -27.94
N LYS A 2 3.55 -82.52 -28.13
CA LYS A 2 4.04 -81.24 -27.60
C LYS A 2 3.06 -80.79 -26.52
N TYR A 3 3.54 -80.63 -25.29
CA TYR A 3 2.78 -80.06 -24.17
C TYR A 3 2.81 -78.53 -24.26
N SER A 4 1.65 -77.89 -24.16
CA SER A 4 1.50 -76.43 -24.06
C SER A 4 1.19 -76.09 -22.60
N TYR A 5 2.03 -75.30 -21.95
CA TYR A 5 1.83 -74.84 -20.57
C TYR A 5 1.04 -73.52 -20.58
N LEU A 6 -0.13 -73.52 -19.94
CA LEU A 6 -0.97 -72.35 -19.73
C LEU A 6 -0.54 -71.68 -18.42
N TYR A 7 0.06 -70.50 -18.49
CA TYR A 7 0.37 -69.67 -17.31
C TYR A 7 -0.86 -68.85 -16.92
N ILE A 8 -1.41 -69.12 -15.74
CA ILE A 8 -2.46 -68.31 -15.11
C ILE A 8 -1.78 -67.24 -14.25
N PHE A 9 -1.84 -65.98 -14.67
CA PHE A 9 -1.47 -64.84 -13.83
C PHE A 9 -2.63 -64.52 -12.89
N ILE A 10 -2.41 -64.74 -11.58
CA ILE A 10 -3.33 -64.29 -10.53
C ILE A 10 -2.99 -62.83 -10.22
N LEU A 11 -3.86 -61.90 -10.63
CA LEU A 11 -3.78 -60.50 -10.22
C LEU A 11 -4.33 -60.36 -8.78
N LEU A 12 -3.43 -60.07 -7.83
CA LEU A 12 -3.78 -59.68 -6.47
C LEU A 12 -4.10 -58.18 -6.44
N PRO A 13 -5.31 -57.74 -6.04
CA PRO A 13 -5.59 -56.32 -5.87
C PRO A 13 -4.97 -55.84 -4.55
N PHE A 14 -3.94 -54.99 -4.63
CA PHE A 14 -3.47 -54.21 -3.50
C PHE A 14 -4.48 -53.09 -3.21
N LEU A 15 -5.31 -53.28 -2.18
CA LEU A 15 -6.08 -52.21 -1.57
C LEU A 15 -5.12 -51.33 -0.75
N ALA A 16 -4.62 -50.27 -1.37
CA ALA A 16 -3.97 -49.18 -0.66
C ALA A 16 -5.05 -48.29 -0.03
N CYS A 17 -5.23 -48.37 1.29
CA CYS A 17 -5.91 -47.33 2.06
C CYS A 17 -5.03 -46.08 2.06
N GLN A 18 -5.30 -45.13 1.15
CA GLN A 18 -4.85 -43.76 1.34
C GLN A 18 -5.81 -43.08 2.30
N SER A 19 -5.36 -42.82 3.53
CA SER A 19 -6.04 -41.88 4.42
C SER A 19 -5.86 -40.48 3.85
N ASN A 20 -6.85 -40.01 3.10
CA ASN A 20 -6.97 -38.60 2.73
C ASN A 20 -7.26 -37.78 3.99
N HIS A 21 -6.22 -37.45 4.75
CA HIS A 21 -6.25 -36.28 5.61
C HIS A 21 -6.04 -35.06 4.72
N THR A 22 -7.06 -34.71 3.93
CA THR A 22 -7.22 -33.33 3.48
C THR A 22 -7.62 -32.54 4.71
N SER A 23 -6.62 -31.98 5.41
CA SER A 23 -6.85 -30.76 6.17
C SER A 23 -7.51 -29.80 5.19
N GLN A 24 -8.77 -29.45 5.42
CA GLN A 24 -9.37 -28.32 4.74
C GLN A 24 -8.51 -27.12 5.11
N GLU A 25 -7.55 -26.75 4.25
CA GLU A 25 -6.90 -25.46 4.35
C GLU A 25 -8.02 -24.43 4.33
N LYS A 26 -8.21 -23.76 5.46
CA LYS A 26 -9.20 -22.73 5.60
C LYS A 26 -8.84 -21.68 4.56
N LYS A 27 -9.65 -21.55 3.49
CA LYS A 27 -9.46 -20.55 2.44
C LYS A 27 -9.21 -19.22 3.17
N PRO A 28 -8.06 -18.58 2.98
CA PRO A 28 -7.76 -17.35 3.70
C PRO A 28 -8.88 -16.35 3.43
N THR A 29 -9.42 -15.75 4.49
CA THR A 29 -10.49 -14.76 4.42
C THR A 29 -9.90 -13.40 4.76
N LEU A 30 -10.09 -12.43 3.87
CA LEU A 30 -9.65 -11.06 4.09
C LEU A 30 -10.69 -10.33 4.95
N ASP A 31 -10.29 -9.92 6.15
CA ASP A 31 -11.15 -9.21 7.11
C ASP A 31 -10.64 -7.78 7.32
N ILE A 32 -11.49 -6.82 6.95
CA ILE A 32 -11.25 -5.38 7.10
C ILE A 32 -12.03 -4.76 8.26
N THR A 33 -12.78 -5.56 9.02
CA THR A 33 -13.64 -5.10 10.11
C THR A 33 -13.04 -5.37 11.49
N VAL A 34 -12.11 -6.33 11.56
CA VAL A 34 -11.44 -6.70 12.82
C VAL A 34 -10.10 -6.00 12.96
N ALA A 35 -10.02 -5.17 14.00
CA ALA A 35 -8.81 -4.60 14.56
C ALA A 35 -8.14 -5.54 15.58
N SER A 36 -6.82 -5.41 15.74
CA SER A 36 -6.04 -6.09 16.78
C SER A 36 -5.06 -5.12 17.41
N ASP A 37 -4.78 -5.25 18.71
CA ASP A 37 -3.79 -4.41 19.42
C ASP A 37 -2.33 -4.73 19.05
N SER A 38 -2.13 -5.79 18.23
CA SER A 38 -0.83 -6.17 17.70
C SER A 38 -0.75 -5.93 16.20
N VAL A 39 0.40 -5.44 15.71
CA VAL A 39 0.68 -5.41 14.28
C VAL A 39 0.58 -6.82 13.69
N SER A 40 -0.16 -6.93 12.59
CA SER A 40 -0.36 -8.20 11.87
C SER A 40 -0.29 -7.97 10.37
N LEU A 41 0.15 -9.00 9.64
CA LEU A 41 0.18 -8.98 8.18
C LEU A 41 -1.25 -8.91 7.64
N PHE A 42 -1.51 -8.02 6.68
CA PHE A 42 -2.82 -7.87 6.08
C PHE A 42 -2.94 -8.75 4.83
N GLY A 43 -3.95 -9.63 4.82
CA GLY A 43 -4.27 -10.48 3.67
C GLY A 43 -3.15 -11.46 3.31
N GLU A 44 -2.56 -12.16 4.27
CA GLU A 44 -1.51 -13.17 4.03
C GLU A 44 -1.93 -14.18 2.94
N GLY A 45 -1.09 -14.32 1.91
CA GLY A 45 -1.32 -15.20 0.76
C GLY A 45 -2.36 -14.70 -0.25
N ILE A 46 -2.96 -13.53 -0.01
CA ILE A 46 -3.94 -12.90 -0.90
C ILE A 46 -3.42 -11.54 -1.39
N ILE A 47 -3.20 -10.61 -0.47
CA ILE A 47 -2.62 -9.29 -0.71
C ILE A 47 -1.13 -9.36 -0.40
N SER A 48 -0.75 -9.72 0.82
CA SER A 48 0.65 -9.86 1.18
C SER A 48 1.18 -11.18 0.65
N THR A 49 2.08 -11.12 -0.33
CA THR A 49 2.66 -12.28 -1.01
C THR A 49 4.19 -12.20 -1.02
N ALA A 50 4.85 -12.98 -1.89
CA ALA A 50 6.30 -12.91 -2.10
C ALA A 50 6.73 -11.75 -3.00
N LEU A 51 5.77 -11.00 -3.57
CA LEU A 51 6.02 -9.84 -4.41
C LEU A 51 6.16 -8.57 -3.55
N PHE A 52 6.18 -7.41 -4.19
CA PHE A 52 6.33 -6.13 -3.51
C PHE A 52 4.97 -5.44 -3.39
N GLU A 53 4.32 -5.56 -2.24
CA GLU A 53 3.05 -4.90 -1.98
C GLU A 53 3.22 -3.68 -1.09
N ARG A 54 2.59 -2.58 -1.49
CA ARG A 54 2.63 -1.30 -0.78
C ARG A 54 1.39 -0.49 -1.09
N ASP A 55 1.17 0.55 -0.29
CA ASP A 55 0.03 1.45 -0.41
C ASP A 55 -1.32 0.74 -0.22
N LEU A 56 -2.32 1.44 0.29
CA LEU A 56 -3.66 0.88 0.42
C LEU A 56 -4.68 2.00 0.34
N ALA A 57 -5.76 1.75 -0.38
CA ALA A 57 -6.97 2.54 -0.32
C ALA A 57 -8.18 1.62 -0.28
N ILE A 58 -9.05 1.84 0.71
CA ILE A 58 -10.35 1.19 0.81
C ILE A 58 -11.39 2.21 0.36
N ASN A 59 -12.31 1.80 -0.52
CA ASN A 59 -13.37 2.72 -0.92
C ASN A 59 -14.28 3.06 0.29
N PRO A 60 -14.98 4.19 0.29
CA PRO A 60 -15.81 4.62 1.42
C PRO A 60 -16.91 3.64 1.84
N LYS A 61 -17.27 2.68 0.97
CA LYS A 61 -18.27 1.64 1.27
C LYS A 61 -17.66 0.37 1.89
N GLY A 62 -16.34 0.27 1.97
CA GLY A 62 -15.64 -0.94 2.43
C GLY A 62 -15.76 -2.13 1.47
N THR A 63 -16.17 -1.93 0.22
CA THR A 63 -16.43 -3.02 -0.75
C THR A 63 -15.37 -3.15 -1.84
N GLU A 64 -14.43 -2.21 -1.94
CA GLU A 64 -13.31 -2.26 -2.88
C GLU A 64 -12.02 -1.92 -2.15
N ILE A 65 -10.99 -2.72 -2.36
CA ILE A 65 -9.62 -2.47 -1.88
C ILE A 65 -8.74 -2.27 -3.11
N VAL A 66 -7.93 -1.22 -3.10
CA VAL A 66 -6.91 -0.96 -4.11
C VAL A 66 -5.56 -0.83 -3.44
N TYR A 67 -4.54 -1.49 -3.99
CA TYR A 67 -3.16 -1.42 -3.50
C TYR A 67 -2.18 -1.43 -4.68
N THR A 68 -0.93 -1.06 -4.42
CA THR A 68 0.13 -1.13 -5.41
C THR A 68 0.82 -2.48 -5.34
N LEU A 69 0.93 -3.16 -6.48
CA LEU A 69 1.68 -4.39 -6.65
C LEU A 69 2.88 -4.17 -7.58
N GLY A 70 4.07 -4.48 -7.08
CA GLY A 70 5.32 -4.48 -7.83
C GLY A 70 5.90 -5.88 -8.04
N ASP A 71 6.63 -6.06 -9.14
CA ASP A 71 7.48 -7.24 -9.30
C ASP A 71 8.72 -7.16 -8.39
N TYR A 72 9.52 -8.23 -8.33
CA TYR A 72 10.66 -8.36 -7.39
C TYR A 72 11.68 -7.22 -7.43
N LYS A 73 11.85 -6.56 -8.58
CA LYS A 73 12.76 -5.42 -8.75
C LYS A 73 12.02 -4.10 -8.94
N GLN A 74 10.71 -4.12 -8.77
CA GLN A 74 9.82 -3.00 -9.00
C GLN A 74 9.98 -2.33 -10.38
N SER A 75 10.34 -3.13 -11.38
CA SER A 75 10.40 -2.77 -12.81
C SER A 75 9.02 -2.66 -13.46
N ARG A 76 8.02 -3.23 -12.80
CA ARG A 76 6.59 -3.01 -13.03
C ARG A 76 5.93 -2.70 -11.71
N ARG A 77 5.03 -1.71 -11.72
CA ARG A 77 4.19 -1.34 -10.59
C ARG A 77 2.81 -1.03 -11.12
N SER A 78 1.79 -1.60 -10.51
CA SER A 78 0.41 -1.43 -10.97
C SER A 78 -0.54 -1.39 -9.80
N LEU A 79 -1.57 -0.57 -9.94
CA LEU A 79 -2.73 -0.61 -9.05
C LEU A 79 -3.55 -1.87 -9.31
N VAL A 80 -3.79 -2.62 -8.25
CA VAL A 80 -4.56 -3.87 -8.22
C VAL A 80 -5.79 -3.65 -7.36
N VAL A 81 -6.93 -4.20 -7.77
CA VAL A 81 -8.22 -4.10 -7.09
C VAL A 81 -8.73 -5.47 -6.68
N MET A 82 -9.36 -5.50 -5.50
CA MET A 82 -10.20 -6.60 -5.03
C MET A 82 -11.58 -6.03 -4.69
N ARG A 83 -12.64 -6.79 -4.97
CA ARG A 83 -14.03 -6.37 -4.72
C ARG A 83 -14.74 -7.35 -3.83
N GLN A 84 -15.68 -6.87 -3.04
CA GLN A 84 -16.55 -7.72 -2.25
C GLN A 84 -17.82 -8.08 -3.03
N GLU A 85 -18.02 -9.36 -3.29
CA GLU A 85 -19.19 -9.91 -3.98
C GLU A 85 -19.82 -11.00 -3.12
N ASN A 86 -21.11 -10.85 -2.78
CA ASN A 86 -21.85 -11.80 -1.94
C ASN A 86 -21.15 -12.14 -0.60
N GLY A 87 -20.41 -11.18 -0.04
CA GLY A 87 -19.68 -11.36 1.23
C GLY A 87 -18.29 -11.99 1.08
N GLU A 88 -17.86 -12.39 -0.12
CA GLU A 88 -16.51 -12.87 -0.40
C GLU A 88 -15.70 -11.83 -1.18
N TRP A 89 -14.39 -11.80 -0.97
CA TRP A 89 -13.49 -10.99 -1.80
C TRP A 89 -13.15 -11.74 -3.09
N THR A 90 -13.18 -11.02 -4.23
CA THR A 90 -12.72 -11.52 -5.52
C THR A 90 -11.21 -11.78 -5.51
N ALA A 91 -10.71 -12.51 -6.51
CA ALA A 91 -9.27 -12.53 -6.78
C ALA A 91 -8.76 -11.11 -7.13
N PRO A 92 -7.48 -10.80 -6.86
CA PRO A 92 -6.87 -9.54 -7.24
C PRO A 92 -6.78 -9.41 -8.77
N GLU A 93 -7.17 -8.25 -9.29
CA GLU A 93 -7.13 -7.90 -10.71
C GLU A 93 -6.45 -6.54 -10.90
N ILE A 94 -5.71 -6.35 -12.00
CA ILE A 94 -5.16 -5.04 -12.33
C ILE A 94 -6.32 -4.10 -12.71
N LEU A 95 -6.33 -2.87 -12.18
CA LEU A 95 -7.33 -1.88 -12.56
C LEU A 95 -7.28 -1.60 -14.09
N PRO A 96 -8.42 -1.36 -14.76
CA PRO A 96 -8.47 -1.29 -16.22
C PRO A 96 -7.65 -0.14 -16.82
N PHE A 97 -7.40 0.92 -16.05
CA PHE A 97 -6.56 2.05 -16.44
C PHE A 97 -5.08 1.88 -16.05
N SER A 98 -4.73 0.79 -15.35
CA SER A 98 -3.40 0.47 -14.82
C SER A 98 -2.72 -0.65 -15.65
N GLY A 99 -1.54 -1.10 -15.26
CA GLY A 99 -0.87 -2.25 -15.90
C GLY A 99 -0.19 -1.96 -17.24
N SER A 100 -0.06 -0.69 -17.59
CA SER A 100 0.66 -0.28 -18.80
C SER A 100 2.18 -0.44 -18.64
N LYS A 101 2.96 0.05 -19.61
CA LYS A 101 4.42 0.14 -19.46
C LYS A 101 4.85 1.16 -18.38
N HIS A 102 3.94 2.05 -18.00
CA HIS A 102 4.12 3.07 -16.96
C HIS A 102 3.76 2.50 -15.60
N HIS A 103 4.28 3.13 -14.56
CA HIS A 103 4.04 2.76 -13.17
C HIS A 103 2.85 3.55 -12.65
N ASP A 104 1.98 2.85 -11.92
CA ASP A 104 0.84 3.43 -11.22
C ASP A 104 0.87 2.97 -9.78
N ILE A 105 0.90 3.92 -8.85
CA ILE A 105 1.13 3.68 -7.43
C ILE A 105 0.26 4.60 -6.57
N GLU A 106 0.18 4.31 -5.28
CA GLU A 106 -0.32 5.24 -4.25
C GLU A 106 -1.77 5.70 -4.48
N PRO A 107 -2.72 4.76 -4.55
CA PRO A 107 -4.12 5.09 -4.77
C PRO A 107 -4.70 5.82 -3.54
N PHE A 108 -5.64 6.73 -3.79
CA PHE A 108 -6.43 7.39 -2.76
C PHE A 108 -7.87 7.60 -3.24
N TYR A 109 -8.85 7.12 -2.49
CA TYR A 109 -10.26 7.34 -2.78
C TYR A 109 -10.74 8.68 -2.25
N THR A 110 -11.53 9.39 -3.05
CA THR A 110 -12.39 10.45 -2.53
C THR A 110 -13.55 9.89 -1.69
N ASN A 111 -14.13 10.72 -0.81
CA ASN A 111 -15.22 10.34 0.11
C ASN A 111 -16.47 9.79 -0.56
N GLU A 112 -16.74 10.14 -1.82
CA GLU A 112 -17.87 9.61 -2.57
C GLU A 112 -17.56 8.26 -3.25
N GLY A 113 -16.29 7.85 -3.26
CA GLY A 113 -15.82 6.60 -3.87
C GLY A 113 -15.92 6.56 -5.40
N ASN A 114 -16.26 7.68 -6.03
CA ASN A 114 -16.40 7.82 -7.48
C ASN A 114 -15.14 8.39 -8.14
N ARG A 115 -14.11 8.77 -7.38
CA ARG A 115 -12.81 9.20 -7.90
C ARG A 115 -11.67 8.57 -7.13
N ILE A 116 -10.65 8.14 -7.86
CA ILE A 116 -9.34 7.73 -7.34
C ILE A 116 -8.30 8.74 -7.80
N TYR A 117 -7.50 9.25 -6.87
CA TYR A 117 -6.22 9.90 -7.13
C TYR A 117 -5.09 8.87 -7.01
N PHE A 118 -4.02 9.04 -7.78
CA PHE A 118 -2.86 8.15 -7.75
C PHE A 118 -1.63 8.83 -8.37
N ALA A 119 -0.44 8.31 -8.11
CA ALA A 119 0.79 8.78 -8.76
C ALA A 119 1.16 7.90 -9.97
N SER A 120 1.63 8.54 -11.05
CA SER A 120 2.02 7.84 -12.27
C SER A 120 3.13 8.54 -13.04
N ASN A 121 3.99 7.75 -13.68
CA ASN A 121 5.04 8.23 -14.59
C ASN A 121 4.64 8.17 -16.08
N ARG A 122 3.32 8.21 -16.37
CA ARG A 122 2.83 8.49 -17.73
C ARG A 122 3.31 9.89 -18.16
N PRO A 123 3.78 10.06 -19.41
CA PRO A 123 4.08 11.36 -19.96
C PRO A 123 2.88 12.31 -19.89
N ILE A 124 3.13 13.56 -19.52
CA ILE A 124 2.13 14.63 -19.47
C ILE A 124 2.55 15.81 -20.33
N PHE A 125 1.62 16.74 -20.57
CA PHE A 125 1.87 18.01 -21.28
C PHE A 125 2.54 17.85 -22.66
N ASN A 126 2.26 16.75 -23.35
CA ASN A 126 2.87 16.36 -24.64
C ASN A 126 4.41 16.26 -24.60
N ASP A 127 5.01 16.05 -23.42
CA ASP A 127 6.44 15.83 -23.26
C ASP A 127 6.74 14.34 -23.01
N SER A 128 7.06 13.62 -24.07
CA SER A 128 7.39 12.18 -24.01
C SER A 128 8.75 11.88 -23.39
N THR A 129 9.54 12.88 -23.02
CA THR A 129 10.87 12.69 -22.41
C THR A 129 10.82 12.55 -20.89
N ARG A 130 9.66 12.88 -20.29
CA ARG A 130 9.42 12.79 -18.86
C ARG A 130 9.31 11.36 -18.37
N ASN A 131 9.88 11.11 -17.20
CA ASN A 131 9.84 9.84 -16.47
C ASN A 131 9.60 10.02 -14.97
N ASP A 132 9.44 11.27 -14.53
CA ASP A 132 9.00 11.67 -13.21
C ASP A 132 7.56 11.21 -12.93
N TYR A 133 7.24 11.08 -11.65
CA TYR A 133 5.89 10.80 -11.19
C TYR A 133 5.08 12.08 -11.03
N ASN A 134 3.83 12.00 -11.44
CA ASN A 134 2.86 13.08 -11.37
C ASN A 134 1.58 12.56 -10.72
N ILE A 135 0.76 13.45 -10.18
CA ILE A 135 -0.54 13.10 -9.62
C ILE A 135 -1.59 13.10 -10.72
N TRP A 136 -2.32 12.00 -10.82
CA TRP A 136 -3.42 11.76 -11.74
C TRP A 136 -4.70 11.46 -10.95
N TYR A 137 -5.83 11.58 -11.61
CA TYR A 137 -7.10 11.05 -11.12
C TYR A 137 -7.87 10.35 -12.23
N THR A 138 -8.81 9.50 -11.84
CA THR A 138 -9.85 8.96 -12.73
C THR A 138 -11.20 8.96 -12.02
N ASP A 139 -12.26 9.19 -12.80
CA ASP A 139 -13.65 9.19 -12.34
C ASP A 139 -14.37 7.90 -12.75
N LYS A 140 -15.28 7.44 -11.90
CA LYS A 140 -16.18 6.33 -12.19
C LYS A 140 -17.43 6.88 -12.90
N VAL A 141 -17.60 6.53 -14.17
CA VAL A 141 -18.71 6.95 -15.05
C VAL A 141 -19.51 5.72 -15.47
N GLY A 142 -20.78 5.66 -15.07
CA GLY A 142 -21.64 4.51 -15.42
C GLY A 142 -21.22 3.18 -14.77
N GLY A 143 -20.45 3.22 -13.67
CA GLY A 143 -19.92 2.04 -12.99
C GLY A 143 -18.49 1.66 -13.37
N GLU A 144 -17.97 2.23 -14.46
CA GLU A 144 -16.63 1.95 -14.99
C GLU A 144 -15.67 3.11 -14.75
N TRP A 145 -14.39 2.82 -14.57
CA TRP A 145 -13.35 3.86 -14.47
C TRP A 145 -13.07 4.46 -15.85
N ALA A 146 -13.06 5.78 -15.94
CA ALA A 146 -12.71 6.52 -17.15
C ALA A 146 -11.19 6.56 -17.39
N GLU A 147 -10.79 7.09 -18.55
CA GLU A 147 -9.39 7.37 -18.83
C GLU A 147 -8.81 8.37 -17.82
N PRO A 148 -7.63 8.10 -17.22
CA PRO A 148 -7.02 9.00 -16.24
C PRO A 148 -6.65 10.36 -16.81
N ILE A 149 -6.74 11.38 -15.97
CA ILE A 149 -6.38 12.76 -16.26
C ILE A 149 -5.32 13.22 -15.27
N ALA A 150 -4.21 13.76 -15.77
CA ALA A 150 -3.18 14.36 -14.93
C ALA A 150 -3.70 15.66 -14.32
N LEU A 151 -3.32 15.95 -13.07
CA LEU A 151 -3.47 17.30 -12.54
C LEU A 151 -2.62 18.29 -13.33
N ASP A 152 -3.00 19.57 -13.28
CA ASP A 152 -2.33 20.60 -14.04
C ASP A 152 -0.95 20.98 -13.43
N SER A 153 -0.26 21.92 -14.09
CA SER A 153 1.10 22.32 -13.73
C SER A 153 1.23 23.07 -12.40
N ILE A 154 0.13 23.43 -11.74
CA ILE A 154 0.16 23.99 -10.39
C ILE A 154 0.59 22.94 -9.37
N ILE A 155 0.21 21.69 -9.61
CA ILE A 155 0.59 20.52 -8.81
C ILE A 155 1.78 19.82 -9.46
N ASN A 156 1.64 19.42 -10.72
CA ASN A 156 2.61 18.56 -11.41
C ASN A 156 3.75 19.39 -12.02
N THR A 157 4.93 19.36 -11.40
CA THR A 157 6.06 20.24 -11.76
C THR A 157 6.98 19.59 -12.79
N LYS A 158 8.30 19.69 -12.65
CA LYS A 158 9.30 18.84 -13.34
C LYS A 158 10.02 17.89 -12.36
N GLY A 159 9.75 18.03 -11.06
CA GLY A 159 10.14 17.06 -10.04
C GLY A 159 9.14 15.91 -9.99
N ASP A 160 9.30 15.05 -8.99
CA ASP A 160 8.34 14.01 -8.69
C ASP A 160 7.28 14.51 -7.70
N GLU A 161 6.02 14.16 -7.95
CA GLU A 161 4.89 14.34 -7.05
C GLU A 161 4.22 12.98 -6.72
N PHE A 162 4.12 12.69 -5.43
CA PHE A 162 3.74 11.39 -4.88
C PHE A 162 2.65 11.48 -3.82
N PHE A 163 2.05 10.33 -3.52
CA PHE A 163 1.19 10.03 -2.40
C PHE A 163 0.09 11.06 -2.15
N PRO A 164 -0.87 11.20 -3.10
CA PRO A 164 -1.99 12.11 -2.91
C PRO A 164 -2.86 11.65 -1.73
N SER A 165 -3.21 12.57 -0.83
CA SER A 165 -4.14 12.35 0.26
C SER A 165 -5.05 13.57 0.40
N LEU A 166 -6.37 13.37 0.45
CA LEU A 166 -7.33 14.48 0.50
C LEU A 166 -8.11 14.49 1.82
N SER A 167 -8.41 15.68 2.30
CA SER A 167 -9.33 15.91 3.42
C SER A 167 -10.79 16.01 2.97
N ASP A 168 -11.74 16.13 3.92
CA ASP A 168 -13.16 16.38 3.63
C ASP A 168 -13.40 17.73 2.92
N LYS A 169 -12.47 18.67 3.08
CA LYS A 169 -12.50 19.96 2.35
C LYS A 169 -12.04 19.82 0.90
N GLY A 170 -11.52 18.65 0.52
CA GLY A 170 -10.92 18.38 -0.78
C GLY A 170 -9.49 18.89 -0.92
N ASN A 171 -8.89 19.45 0.13
CA ASN A 171 -7.50 19.91 0.07
C ASN A 171 -6.57 18.72 -0.13
N LEU A 172 -5.62 18.86 -1.05
CA LEU A 172 -4.67 17.83 -1.42
C LEU A 172 -3.39 18.00 -0.61
N PHE A 173 -2.98 16.93 0.08
CA PHE A 173 -1.69 16.76 0.70
C PHE A 173 -0.89 15.78 -0.13
N PHE A 174 0.37 16.09 -0.41
CA PHE A 174 1.21 15.28 -1.28
C PHE A 174 2.69 15.49 -1.00
N THR A 175 3.51 14.53 -1.40
CA THR A 175 4.97 14.62 -1.32
C THR A 175 5.51 15.18 -2.61
N ALA A 176 6.47 16.10 -2.54
CA ALA A 176 7.14 16.59 -3.72
C ALA A 176 8.60 16.98 -3.46
N THR A 177 9.42 16.93 -4.51
CA THR A 177 10.73 17.58 -4.54
C THR A 177 10.62 18.92 -5.28
N ARG A 178 10.69 20.04 -4.55
CA ARG A 178 10.50 21.38 -5.12
C ARG A 178 11.50 22.39 -4.55
N GLU A 179 11.79 23.43 -5.34
CA GLU A 179 12.70 24.51 -4.92
C GLU A 179 12.15 25.36 -3.76
N ASP A 180 10.82 25.40 -3.59
CA ASP A 180 10.12 26.07 -2.50
C ASP A 180 9.88 25.15 -1.27
N GLY A 181 10.53 23.98 -1.24
CA GLY A 181 10.55 23.06 -0.11
C GLY A 181 11.52 23.46 1.02
N ILE A 182 11.53 22.68 2.09
CA ILE A 182 12.40 22.86 3.26
C ILE A 182 13.58 21.88 3.20
N GLY A 183 13.31 20.63 2.83
CA GLY A 183 14.25 19.53 2.84
C GLY A 183 14.59 18.99 1.46
N ARG A 184 14.65 17.67 1.37
CA ARG A 184 14.94 16.93 0.12
C ARG A 184 13.64 16.52 -0.56
N GLU A 185 12.75 15.91 0.20
CA GLU A 185 11.36 15.66 -0.14
C GLU A 185 10.53 16.25 0.99
N ASP A 186 9.50 17.01 0.64
CA ASP A 186 8.65 17.69 1.60
C ASP A 186 7.18 17.36 1.35
N ILE A 187 6.38 17.53 2.40
CA ILE A 187 4.93 17.44 2.34
C ILE A 187 4.37 18.82 2.05
N PHE A 188 3.61 18.92 0.97
CA PHE A 188 2.90 20.12 0.54
C PHE A 188 1.39 19.96 0.74
N MET A 189 0.70 21.08 0.85
CA MET A 189 -0.75 21.16 0.85
C MET A 189 -1.22 22.15 -0.21
N SER A 190 -2.14 21.73 -1.07
CA SER A 190 -2.86 22.59 -2.00
C SER A 190 -4.34 22.67 -1.61
N GLN A 191 -4.81 23.90 -1.41
CA GLN A 191 -6.22 24.14 -1.12
C GLN A 191 -7.07 23.86 -2.37
N TYR A 192 -8.20 23.19 -2.20
CA TYR A 192 -9.20 23.05 -3.25
C TYR A 192 -10.28 24.13 -3.10
N LYS A 193 -10.45 24.96 -4.13
CA LYS A 193 -11.40 26.08 -4.11
C LYS A 193 -11.96 26.30 -5.51
N GLU A 194 -13.27 26.56 -5.60
CA GLU A 194 -13.93 26.93 -6.87
C GLU A 194 -13.61 25.96 -8.02
N GLY A 195 -13.58 24.66 -7.72
CA GLY A 195 -13.40 23.60 -8.71
C GLY A 195 -11.95 23.28 -9.10
N HIS A 196 -10.95 23.95 -8.52
CA HIS A 196 -9.54 23.74 -8.85
C HIS A 196 -8.63 23.77 -7.61
N PHE A 197 -7.43 23.21 -7.77
CA PHE A 197 -6.36 23.30 -6.77
C PHE A 197 -5.65 24.65 -6.89
N LEU A 198 -5.30 25.25 -5.75
CA LEU A 198 -4.50 26.46 -5.67
C LEU A 198 -3.00 26.14 -5.63
N ALA A 199 -2.16 27.18 -5.65
CA ALA A 199 -0.72 27.01 -5.51
C ALA A 199 -0.42 26.27 -4.18
N PRO A 200 0.37 25.19 -4.20
CA PRO A 200 0.68 24.43 -3.00
C PRO A 200 1.59 25.24 -2.07
N GLU A 201 1.38 25.06 -0.77
CA GLU A 201 2.23 25.60 0.29
C GLU A 201 2.93 24.42 0.99
N VAL A 202 4.22 24.58 1.27
CA VAL A 202 4.97 23.60 2.06
C VAL A 202 4.43 23.58 3.50
N LEU A 203 4.23 22.39 4.08
CA LEU A 203 3.86 22.28 5.49
C LEU A 203 5.02 22.77 6.39
N PRO A 204 4.70 23.24 7.62
CA PRO A 204 5.69 23.93 8.45
C PRO A 204 6.74 22.97 9.03
N VAL A 205 7.74 23.51 9.73
CA VAL A 205 8.93 22.78 10.18
C VAL A 205 8.64 21.71 11.23
N GLU A 206 7.49 21.77 11.90
CA GLU A 206 7.00 20.72 12.80
C GLU A 206 6.70 19.42 12.02
N ILE A 207 6.43 19.56 10.71
CA ILE A 207 6.19 18.48 9.77
C ILE A 207 7.42 18.19 8.93
N ASN A 208 8.00 19.19 8.26
CA ASN A 208 9.09 19.03 7.29
C ASN A 208 10.45 19.44 7.89
N THR A 209 11.50 18.66 7.63
CA THR A 209 12.85 18.92 8.13
C THR A 209 13.83 19.10 6.98
N ALA A 210 15.14 19.17 7.27
CA ALA A 210 16.16 19.20 6.22
C ALA A 210 16.37 17.84 5.51
N TYR A 211 15.58 16.82 5.87
CA TYR A 211 15.75 15.44 5.42
C TYR A 211 14.67 15.06 4.40
N TYR A 212 14.12 13.84 4.52
CA TYR A 212 13.09 13.30 3.65
C TYR A 212 11.80 13.18 4.45
N GLU A 213 10.73 13.81 3.99
CA GLU A 213 9.38 13.67 4.50
C GLU A 213 8.43 13.29 3.36
N PHE A 214 7.87 12.09 3.46
CA PHE A 214 7.15 11.47 2.34
C PHE A 214 5.94 10.64 2.78
N ASN A 215 5.08 10.32 1.82
CA ASN A 215 3.92 9.45 2.00
C ASN A 215 3.00 9.88 3.15
N ALA A 216 2.42 11.07 3.03
CA ALA A 216 1.60 11.68 4.07
C ALA A 216 0.10 11.36 3.91
N TYR A 217 -0.50 10.78 4.95
CA TYR A 217 -1.95 10.62 5.09
C TYR A 217 -2.50 11.76 5.96
N ILE A 218 -3.44 12.53 5.40
CA ILE A 218 -4.20 13.54 6.14
C ILE A 218 -5.54 12.96 6.61
N SER A 219 -5.88 13.23 7.87
CA SER A 219 -7.21 12.95 8.40
C SER A 219 -8.30 13.78 7.71
N PRO A 220 -9.56 13.28 7.65
CA PRO A 220 -10.69 14.01 7.08
C PRO A 220 -10.85 15.46 7.56
N LYS A 221 -10.58 15.71 8.85
CA LYS A 221 -10.70 17.03 9.50
C LYS A 221 -9.45 17.90 9.40
N GLU A 222 -8.38 17.39 8.83
CA GLU A 222 -7.06 18.02 8.75
C GLU A 222 -6.42 18.32 10.12
N ASP A 223 -6.73 17.54 11.15
CA ASP A 223 -6.24 17.73 12.53
C ASP A 223 -5.20 16.68 12.96
N LEU A 224 -5.01 15.64 12.15
CA LEU A 224 -3.98 14.60 12.29
C LEU A 224 -3.33 14.33 10.94
N LEU A 225 -2.00 14.22 10.94
CA LEU A 225 -1.16 13.82 9.81
C LEU A 225 -0.27 12.66 10.24
N ILE A 226 -0.21 11.58 9.45
CA ILE A 226 0.78 10.51 9.60
C ILE A 226 1.60 10.45 8.32
N PHE A 227 2.91 10.38 8.43
CA PHE A 227 3.82 10.41 7.29
C PHE A 227 5.10 9.66 7.59
N SER A 228 5.87 9.34 6.56
CA SER A 228 7.20 8.74 6.70
C SER A 228 8.29 9.78 6.70
N SER A 229 9.37 9.53 7.44
CA SER A 229 10.59 10.31 7.34
C SER A 229 11.84 9.45 7.46
N TYR A 230 12.89 9.85 6.74
CA TYR A 230 14.21 9.23 6.78
C TYR A 230 15.30 10.26 7.10
N GLY A 231 16.15 9.97 8.09
CA GLY A 231 17.31 10.79 8.45
C GLY A 231 17.17 11.60 9.74
N ARG A 232 15.98 11.61 10.37
CA ARG A 232 15.76 12.23 11.68
C ARG A 232 16.54 11.53 12.79
N LYS A 233 16.90 12.30 13.82
CA LYS A 233 17.77 11.84 14.91
C LYS A 233 17.16 10.70 15.75
N ASP A 234 15.84 10.70 15.88
CA ASP A 234 15.05 9.70 16.60
C ASP A 234 14.54 8.56 15.69
N GLY A 235 14.98 8.52 14.43
CA GLY A 235 14.67 7.44 13.51
C GLY A 235 15.33 6.11 13.89
N GLN A 236 14.72 5.02 13.44
CA GLN A 236 15.10 3.64 13.75
C GLN A 236 15.69 2.88 12.55
N GLY A 237 15.63 3.43 11.33
CA GLY A 237 16.18 2.73 10.16
C GLY A 237 15.86 3.33 8.80
N GLY A 238 15.40 2.48 7.87
CA GLY A 238 15.23 2.75 6.43
C GLY A 238 14.16 3.80 6.08
N GLY A 239 13.38 4.23 7.06
CA GLY A 239 12.36 5.26 7.00
C GLY A 239 11.28 4.90 8.01
N ASP A 240 10.84 5.86 8.82
CA ASP A 240 9.93 5.61 9.95
C ASP A 240 8.65 6.43 9.82
N LEU A 241 7.55 5.90 10.33
CA LEU A 241 6.30 6.64 10.48
C LEU A 241 6.38 7.61 11.67
N TYR A 242 5.95 8.84 11.40
CA TYR A 242 5.77 9.94 12.34
C TYR A 242 4.31 10.39 12.32
N ILE A 243 3.88 10.95 13.45
CA ILE A 243 2.54 11.51 13.64
C ILE A 243 2.62 12.93 14.16
N SER A 244 1.78 13.82 13.63
CA SER A 244 1.56 15.17 14.14
C SER A 244 0.06 15.46 14.24
N ARG A 245 -0.30 16.29 15.21
CA ARG A 245 -1.67 16.73 15.48
C ARG A 245 -1.71 18.25 15.55
N LYS A 246 -2.83 18.84 15.14
CA LYS A 246 -3.06 20.27 15.34
C LYS A 246 -3.44 20.59 16.78
N ASP A 247 -3.02 21.76 17.25
CA ASP A 247 -3.48 22.35 18.49
C ASP A 247 -4.90 22.97 18.36
N GLU A 248 -5.43 23.51 19.45
CA GLU A 248 -6.75 24.17 19.48
C GLU A 248 -6.83 25.45 18.61
N HIS A 249 -5.69 25.97 18.17
CA HIS A 249 -5.58 27.13 17.29
C HIS A 249 -5.40 26.73 15.81
N GLY A 250 -5.29 25.43 15.52
CA GLY A 250 -5.11 24.89 14.18
C GLY A 250 -3.66 24.85 13.69
N ASN A 251 -2.67 25.06 14.57
CA ASN A 251 -1.25 24.93 14.23
C ASN A 251 -0.80 23.48 14.38
N TRP A 252 0.04 23.00 13.48
CA TRP A 252 0.67 21.68 13.62
C TRP A 252 1.61 21.67 14.83
N GLY A 253 1.50 20.64 15.67
CA GLY A 253 2.49 20.37 16.71
C GLY A 253 3.69 19.60 16.18
N GLU A 254 4.80 19.64 16.92
CA GLU A 254 6.01 18.86 16.63
C GLU A 254 5.68 17.37 16.38
N SER A 255 6.13 16.85 15.24
CA SER A 255 5.90 15.45 14.88
C SER A 255 6.70 14.49 15.76
N LYS A 256 6.12 13.32 16.05
CA LYS A 256 6.70 12.29 16.93
C LYS A 256 6.91 10.98 16.18
N ASN A 257 8.05 10.33 16.37
CA ASN A 257 8.28 8.97 15.87
C ASN A 257 7.28 7.99 16.52
N MET A 258 6.66 7.12 15.71
CA MET A 258 5.65 6.17 16.18
C MET A 258 6.21 4.93 16.89
N GLY A 259 7.49 4.92 17.27
CA GLY A 259 8.09 3.91 18.14
C GLY A 259 8.18 2.50 17.53
N THR A 260 8.76 1.56 18.26
CA THR A 260 9.13 0.21 17.77
C THR A 260 7.95 -0.76 17.56
N LEU A 261 6.76 -0.39 18.05
CA LEU A 261 5.55 -1.17 17.78
C LEU A 261 5.15 -1.04 16.31
N ILE A 262 5.19 0.20 15.81
CA ILE A 262 4.79 0.56 14.45
C ILE A 262 5.99 0.53 13.51
N ASN A 263 7.12 1.11 13.90
CA ASN A 263 8.33 1.18 13.09
C ASN A 263 9.23 -0.04 13.32
N SER A 264 10.02 -0.36 12.30
CA SER A 264 11.03 -1.41 12.27
C SER A 264 12.41 -0.82 11.95
N GLU A 265 13.44 -1.66 11.91
CA GLU A 265 14.78 -1.24 11.45
C GLU A 265 14.85 -1.04 9.91
N LYS A 266 13.74 -1.26 9.19
CA LYS A 266 13.63 -1.19 7.72
C LYS A 266 12.80 0.03 7.32
N LEU A 267 12.28 0.04 6.10
CA LEU A 267 11.39 1.09 5.62
C LEU A 267 9.95 0.79 6.07
N ASP A 268 9.36 1.71 6.82
CA ASP A 268 7.95 1.73 7.24
C ASP A 268 7.27 2.99 6.68
N PHE A 269 6.18 2.78 5.95
CA PHE A 269 5.67 3.80 5.04
C PHE A 269 4.24 3.60 4.57
N CYS A 270 3.73 4.53 3.77
CA CYS A 270 2.41 4.48 3.15
C CYS A 270 1.27 4.26 4.16
N PRO A 271 1.11 5.18 5.13
CA PRO A 271 0.04 5.09 6.12
C PRO A 271 -1.33 5.24 5.44
N PHE A 272 -2.31 4.48 5.93
CA PHE A 272 -3.71 4.62 5.57
C PHE A 272 -4.58 4.33 6.79
N ILE A 273 -5.60 5.16 7.00
CA ILE A 273 -6.55 4.96 8.11
C ILE A 273 -7.93 4.62 7.54
N ASP A 274 -8.47 3.49 8.00
CA ASP A 274 -9.89 3.20 7.94
C ASP A 274 -10.54 3.69 9.24
N TRP A 275 -11.20 4.84 9.16
CA TRP A 275 -11.84 5.49 10.30
C TRP A 275 -13.10 4.76 10.75
N GLU A 276 -13.79 4.06 9.85
CA GLU A 276 -15.06 3.38 10.15
C GLU A 276 -14.80 2.08 10.92
N ASN A 277 -13.86 1.28 10.44
CA ASN A 277 -13.48 0.03 11.12
C ASN A 277 -12.42 0.23 12.21
N ARG A 278 -11.93 1.48 12.42
CA ARG A 278 -10.90 1.82 13.40
C ARG A 278 -9.61 1.01 13.19
N ILE A 279 -9.14 0.93 11.94
CA ILE A 279 -7.91 0.20 11.59
C ILE A 279 -6.89 1.16 10.98
N PHE A 280 -5.67 1.06 11.48
CA PHE A 280 -4.49 1.69 10.87
C PHE A 280 -3.73 0.67 10.03
N TYR A 281 -3.51 1.01 8.77
CA TYR A 281 -2.74 0.25 7.80
C TYR A 281 -1.45 0.97 7.45
N PHE A 282 -0.40 0.21 7.16
CA PHE A 282 0.85 0.75 6.67
C PHE A 282 1.64 -0.33 5.92
N SER A 283 2.55 0.09 5.06
CA SER A 283 3.50 -0.77 4.37
C SER A 283 4.79 -0.87 5.18
N SER A 284 5.44 -2.04 5.16
CA SER A 284 6.70 -2.24 5.89
C SER A 284 7.55 -3.30 5.21
N GLU A 285 8.86 -3.01 5.11
CA GLU A 285 9.89 -3.98 4.69
C GLU A 285 10.45 -4.78 5.88
N ARG A 286 9.76 -4.76 7.03
CA ARG A 286 10.18 -5.54 8.21
C ARG A 286 10.38 -7.01 7.84
N THR A 287 11.46 -7.57 8.37
CA THR A 287 11.76 -8.99 8.20
C THR A 287 11.62 -9.71 9.53
N VAL A 288 11.17 -10.96 9.48
CA VAL A 288 11.26 -11.87 10.62
C VAL A 288 12.58 -12.60 10.52
N LEU A 289 13.42 -12.49 11.56
CA LEU A 289 14.67 -13.24 11.64
C LEU A 289 14.38 -14.74 11.61
N ASN A 290 14.63 -15.38 10.47
CA ASN A 290 14.58 -16.83 10.38
C ASN A 290 15.92 -17.41 10.85
N THR A 291 15.90 -18.01 12.04
CA THR A 291 17.06 -18.66 12.66
C THR A 291 17.15 -20.16 12.34
N GLN A 292 16.21 -20.70 11.56
CA GLN A 292 16.22 -22.11 11.19
C GLN A 292 17.36 -22.41 10.22
N ALA A 293 18.07 -23.51 10.47
CA ALA A 293 19.11 -23.98 9.58
C ALA A 293 18.51 -24.44 8.24
N LEU A 294 18.92 -23.80 7.14
CA LEU A 294 18.57 -24.21 5.78
C LEU A 294 19.46 -25.38 5.37
N LYS A 295 18.84 -26.50 5.02
CA LYS A 295 19.52 -27.76 4.65
C LYS A 295 19.47 -28.04 3.17
N THR A 296 18.48 -27.48 2.46
CA THR A 296 18.27 -27.71 1.04
C THR A 296 18.03 -26.42 0.26
N VAL A 297 18.25 -26.47 -1.06
CA VAL A 297 17.84 -25.37 -1.97
C VAL A 297 16.33 -25.14 -1.93
N SER A 298 15.53 -26.18 -1.63
CA SER A 298 14.08 -26.03 -1.50
C SER A 298 13.71 -25.12 -0.33
N ASP A 299 14.47 -25.18 0.78
CA ASP A 299 14.24 -24.35 1.96
C ASP A 299 14.42 -22.87 1.60
N ILE A 300 15.49 -22.55 0.86
CA ILE A 300 15.75 -21.18 0.37
C ILE A 300 14.61 -20.71 -0.56
N LYS A 301 14.18 -21.55 -1.50
CA LYS A 301 13.08 -21.21 -2.42
C LYS A 301 11.79 -20.95 -1.68
N GLN A 302 11.46 -21.77 -0.68
CA GLN A 302 10.25 -21.58 0.11
C GLN A 302 10.29 -20.26 0.88
N LEU A 303 11.43 -19.89 1.48
CA LEU A 303 11.58 -18.59 2.12
C LEU A 303 11.43 -17.42 1.15
N ALA A 304 11.98 -17.54 -0.05
CA ALA A 304 11.86 -16.50 -1.07
C ALA A 304 10.43 -16.37 -1.62
N HIS A 305 9.62 -17.45 -1.58
CA HIS A 305 8.26 -17.49 -2.11
C HIS A 305 7.16 -17.26 -1.05
N ASN A 306 7.52 -16.87 0.16
CA ASN A 306 6.58 -16.46 1.20
C ASN A 306 6.61 -14.93 1.39
N PRO A 307 5.57 -14.34 2.00
CA PRO A 307 5.66 -13.00 2.57
C PRO A 307 6.81 -12.90 3.59
N LEU A 308 7.15 -11.68 3.99
CA LEU A 308 8.23 -11.40 4.95
C LEU A 308 9.63 -11.80 4.46
N ASN A 309 9.79 -11.94 3.14
CA ASN A 309 11.06 -12.27 2.47
C ASN A 309 12.00 -11.06 2.29
N GLY A 310 11.65 -9.91 2.86
CA GLY A 310 12.38 -8.64 2.75
C GLY A 310 11.82 -7.67 1.73
N PHE A 311 10.82 -8.06 0.93
CA PHE A 311 10.02 -7.10 0.18
C PHE A 311 8.93 -6.49 1.07
N SER A 312 8.44 -5.32 0.67
CA SER A 312 7.35 -4.66 1.37
C SER A 312 6.10 -5.52 1.33
N ASN A 313 5.41 -5.59 2.47
CA ASN A 313 4.05 -6.08 2.58
C ASN A 313 3.18 -5.05 3.33
N ILE A 314 1.86 -5.26 3.35
CA ILE A 314 0.90 -4.38 4.04
C ILE A 314 0.55 -4.98 5.40
N TYR A 315 0.54 -4.14 6.43
CA TYR A 315 0.24 -4.50 7.81
C TYR A 315 -0.97 -3.73 8.30
N LYS A 316 -1.61 -4.26 9.35
CA LYS A 316 -2.69 -3.59 10.06
C LYS A 316 -2.54 -3.71 11.58
N ILE A 317 -3.09 -2.72 12.28
CA ILE A 317 -3.23 -2.65 13.73
C ILE A 317 -4.47 -1.81 14.09
N SER A 318 -5.00 -1.95 15.29
CA SER A 318 -6.04 -1.07 15.83
C SER A 318 -5.61 0.39 15.76
N LEU A 319 -6.52 1.26 15.32
CA LEU A 319 -6.32 2.70 15.25
C LEU A 319 -6.18 3.34 16.64
N ASP A 320 -6.60 2.64 17.70
CA ASP A 320 -6.45 3.09 19.09
C ASP A 320 -4.96 3.19 19.50
N VAL A 321 -4.05 2.56 18.75
CA VAL A 321 -2.60 2.71 18.96
C VAL A 321 -2.15 4.17 18.84
N LEU A 322 -2.87 4.99 18.07
CA LEU A 322 -2.54 6.40 17.86
C LEU A 322 -2.74 7.26 19.10
N ASP A 323 -3.49 6.78 20.11
CA ASP A 323 -3.70 7.52 21.37
C ASP A 323 -2.44 7.56 22.25
N ASN A 324 -1.44 6.75 21.91
CA ASN A 324 -0.12 6.76 22.57
C ASN A 324 0.79 7.91 22.09
N TYR A 325 0.38 8.68 21.07
CA TYR A 325 1.21 9.69 20.40
C TYR A 325 0.57 11.08 20.30
#